data_AF-A0A962EDY1-F1
#
_entry.id   AF-A0A962EDY1-F1
#
_cell.length_a   1.000
_cell.length_b   1.000
_cell.length_c   1.000
_cell.angle_alpha   90.00
_cell.angle_beta   90.00
_cell.angle_gamma   90.00
#
_symmetry.space_group_name_H-M   'P 1'
#
loop_
_entity.id
_entity.type
_entity.pdbx_description
1 polymer ?
#
loop_
_entity_poly.entity_id
_entity_poly.type
_entity_poly.pdbx_seq_one_letter_code
_entity_poly.pdbx_strand_id
1 'polypeptide(L)' 'LQAKAVMAAGALVSDEIVLGMLEERFSQPDVLGGFILDGYPRNLAQANALEALLGRLGQPIDRAVQLDVAESTLL' A
#
# COMPACT_ATOMS: atom_id res chain seq x y z
N LEU A 1 -12.46 -4.55 7.06
CA LEU A 1 -13.46 -3.87 7.95
C LEU A 1 -12.82 -3.02 9.06
N GLN A 2 -11.61 -3.34 9.55
CA GLN A 2 -10.98 -2.64 10.68
C GLN A 2 -10.59 -1.17 10.41
N ALA A 3 -10.03 -0.82 9.25
CA ALA A 3 -9.62 0.57 8.99
C ALA A 3 -10.79 1.56 8.95
N LYS A 4 -11.96 1.18 8.42
CA LYS A 4 -13.15 2.06 8.44
C LYS A 4 -13.56 2.44 9.86
N ALA A 5 -13.45 1.51 10.82
CA ALA A 5 -13.77 1.76 12.22
C ALA A 5 -12.74 2.64 12.93
N VAL A 6 -11.44 2.44 12.65
CA VAL A 6 -10.34 3.24 13.21
C VAL A 6 -10.36 4.68 12.66
N MET A 7 -10.59 4.84 11.36
CA MET A 7 -10.76 6.16 10.74
C MET A 7 -12.01 6.88 11.24
N ALA A 8 -13.13 6.17 11.42
CA ALA A 8 -14.36 6.74 11.98
C ALA A 8 -14.19 7.18 13.45
N ALA A 9 -13.27 6.58 14.18
CA ALA A 9 -12.91 6.97 15.55
C ALA A 9 -11.92 8.15 15.62
N GLY A 10 -11.54 8.75 14.48
CA GLY A 10 -10.57 9.84 14.42
C GLY A 10 -9.13 9.41 14.69
N ALA A 11 -8.86 8.10 14.75
CA ALA A 11 -7.52 7.56 14.95
C ALA A 11 -6.82 7.40 13.60
N LEU A 12 -5.51 7.69 13.58
CA LEU A 12 -4.65 7.39 12.45
C LEU A 12 -4.58 5.87 12.28
N VAL A 13 -4.79 5.39 11.05
CA VAL A 13 -4.59 3.98 10.72
C VAL A 13 -3.09 3.69 10.82
N SER A 14 -2.69 2.77 11.69
CA SER A 14 -1.29 2.40 11.85
C SER A 14 -0.76 1.67 10.60
N ASP A 15 0.55 1.75 10.37
CA ASP A 15 1.22 1.06 9.27
C ASP A 15 0.94 -0.46 9.28
N GLU A 16 0.85 -1.05 10.48
CA GLU A 16 0.50 -2.47 10.66
C GLU A 16 -0.91 -2.81 10.16
N ILE A 17 -1.89 -1.94 10.45
CA ILE A 17 -3.26 -2.15 9.97
C ILE A 17 -3.32 -2.03 8.45
N VAL A 18 -2.61 -1.07 7.86
CA VAL A 18 -2.52 -0.94 6.40
C VAL A 18 -1.89 -2.18 5.78
N LEU A 19 -0.79 -2.68 6.35
CA LEU A 19 -0.10 -3.87 5.86
C LEU A 19 -1.00 -5.11 5.92
N GLY A 20 -1.74 -5.30 7.02
CA GLY A 20 -2.69 -6.40 7.15
C GLY A 20 -3.82 -6.34 6.11
N MET A 21 -4.31 -5.14 5.79
CA MET A 21 -5.29 -4.96 4.71
C MET A 21 -4.73 -5.28 3.33
N LEU A 22 -3.46 -4.93 3.07
CA LEU A 22 -2.79 -5.28 1.82
C LEU A 22 -2.60 -6.79 1.69
N GLU A 23 -2.20 -7.49 2.76
CA GLU A 23 -2.07 -8.95 2.76
C GLU A 23 -3.42 -9.65 2.46
N GLU A 24 -4.50 -9.20 3.10
CA GLU A 24 -5.85 -9.70 2.82
C GLU A 24 -6.24 -9.46 1.35
N ARG A 25 -5.89 -8.28 0.79
CA ARG A 25 -6.23 -7.93 -0.59
C ARG A 25 -5.42 -8.70 -1.62
N PHE A 26 -4.11 -8.85 -1.41
CA PHE A 26 -3.22 -9.56 -2.33
C PHE A 26 -3.46 -11.06 -2.38
N SER A 27 -4.12 -11.61 -1.36
CA SER A 27 -4.52 -13.02 -1.31
C SER A 27 -5.76 -13.35 -2.17
N GLN A 28 -6.39 -12.36 -2.80
CA GLN A 28 -7.61 -12.54 -3.59
C GLN A 28 -7.29 -12.90 -5.05
N PRO A 29 -8.11 -13.76 -5.69
CA PRO A 29 -7.80 -14.28 -7.03
C PRO A 29 -7.81 -13.21 -8.14
N ASP A 30 -8.50 -12.08 -7.94
CA ASP A 30 -8.59 -11.00 -8.92
C ASP A 30 -7.30 -10.17 -9.04
N VAL A 31 -6.40 -10.25 -8.08
CA VAL A 31 -5.10 -9.56 -8.13
C VAL A 31 -3.96 -10.42 -8.72
N LEU A 32 -4.25 -11.66 -9.12
CA LEU A 32 -3.25 -12.56 -9.71
C LEU A 32 -2.71 -12.03 -11.05
N GLY A 33 -3.49 -11.20 -11.75
CA GLY A 33 -3.06 -10.51 -12.98
C GLY A 33 -2.18 -9.29 -12.73
N GLY A 34 -1.93 -8.94 -11.46
CA GLY A 34 -1.19 -7.75 -11.06
C GLY A 34 -2.07 -6.72 -10.35
N PHE A 35 -1.43 -5.68 -9.82
CA PHE A 35 -2.07 -4.60 -9.09
C PHE A 35 -1.29 -3.29 -9.27
N ILE A 36 -1.95 -2.18 -8.98
CA ILE A 36 -1.33 -0.86 -8.88
C ILE A 36 -1.51 -0.38 -7.45
N LEU A 37 -0.41 0.05 -6.84
CA LEU A 37 -0.42 0.74 -5.57
C LEU A 37 -0.34 2.24 -5.85
N ASP A 38 -1.32 2.98 -5.32
CA ASP A 38 -1.36 4.43 -5.41
C ASP A 38 -1.27 5.03 -4.00
N GLY A 39 -0.30 5.93 -3.81
CA GLY A 39 -0.07 6.61 -2.54
C GLY A 39 0.48 5.76 -1.40
N TYR A 40 0.91 4.51 -1.65
CA TYR A 40 1.61 3.62 -0.74
C TYR A 40 2.72 2.85 -1.49
N PRO A 41 3.92 2.69 -0.92
CA PRO A 41 4.39 3.20 0.37
C PRO A 41 4.76 4.70 0.34
N ARG A 42 4.68 5.38 1.49
CA ARG A 42 5.03 6.81 1.67
C ARG A 42 6.34 7.04 2.41
N ASN A 43 6.90 6.00 3.03
CA ASN A 43 8.16 6.08 3.75
C ASN A 43 8.93 4.76 3.62
N LEU A 44 10.19 4.76 4.05
CA LEU A 44 11.08 3.61 3.93
C LEU A 44 10.61 2.39 4.74
N ALA A 45 10.01 2.61 5.92
CA ALA A 45 9.52 1.52 6.76
C ALA A 45 8.36 0.76 6.08
N GLN A 46 7.43 1.49 5.47
CA GLN A 46 6.35 0.91 4.67
C GLN A 46 6.88 0.17 3.44
N ALA A 47 7.89 0.72 2.75
CA ALA A 47 8.50 0.07 1.59
C ALA A 47 9.13 -1.28 1.97
N ASN A 48 9.91 -1.33 3.06
CA ASN A 48 10.52 -2.57 3.55
C ASN A 48 9.45 -3.60 3.99
N ALA A 49 8.38 -3.14 4.64
CA ALA A 49 7.29 -4.01 5.06
C ALA A 49 6.53 -4.60 3.86
N LEU A 50 6.26 -3.78 2.85
CA LEU A 50 5.63 -4.20 1.60
C LEU A 50 6.50 -5.23 0.86
N GLU A 51 7.81 -4.98 0.74
CA GLU A 51 8.75 -5.89 0.10
C GLU A 51 8.75 -7.26 0.80
N ALA A 52 8.80 -7.28 2.14
CA ALA A 52 8.73 -8.51 2.91
C ALA A 52 7.40 -9.28 2.70
N LEU A 53 6.26 -8.57 2.69
CA LEU A 53 4.95 -9.15 2.42
C LEU A 53 4.89 -9.78 1.02
N LEU A 54 5.26 -9.01 0.00
CA LEU A 54 5.23 -9.44 -1.39
C LEU A 54 6.21 -10.59 -1.67
N GLY A 55 7.36 -10.60 -0.98
CA GLY A 55 8.30 -11.71 -1.00
C GLY A 55 7.69 -13.01 -0.46
N ARG A 56 6.91 -12.95 0.64
CA ARG A 56 6.19 -14.13 1.16
C ARG A 56 5.11 -14.63 0.20
N LEU A 57 4.45 -13.72 -0.51
CA LEU A 57 3.39 -14.05 -1.47
C LEU A 57 3.91 -14.47 -2.85
N GLY A 58 5.21 -14.33 -3.12
CA GLY A 58 5.79 -14.61 -4.43
C GLY A 58 5.35 -13.63 -5.52
N GLN A 59 5.00 -12.40 -5.15
CA GLN A 59 4.47 -11.36 -6.04
C GLN A 59 5.32 -10.08 -5.93
N PRO A 60 6.57 -10.06 -6.44
CA PRO A 60 7.48 -8.93 -6.26
C PRO A 60 6.97 -7.64 -6.94
N ILE A 61 7.47 -6.48 -6.48
CA ILE A 61 7.25 -5.20 -7.17
C ILE A 61 8.00 -5.22 -8.50
N ASP A 62 7.28 -4.99 -9.60
CA ASP A 62 7.91 -4.87 -10.91
C ASP A 62 8.50 -3.49 -11.14
N ARG A 63 7.73 -2.43 -10.88
CA ARG A 63 8.10 -1.06 -11.23
C ARG A 63 7.54 -0.06 -10.22
N ALA A 64 8.26 1.04 -10.04
CA ALA A 64 7.78 2.24 -9.34
C ALA A 64 7.74 3.40 -10.33
N VAL A 65 6.59 4.07 -10.43
CA VAL A 65 6.39 5.22 -11.31
C VAL A 65 6.38 6.48 -10.45
N GLN A 66 7.37 7.35 -10.66
CA GLN A 66 7.39 8.68 -10.05
C GLN A 66 6.76 9.68 -11.01
N LEU A 67 5.69 10.33 -10.56
CA LEU A 67 5.12 11.47 -11.26
C LEU A 67 5.85 12.74 -10.77
N ASP A 68 6.74 13.27 -11.61
CA ASP A 68 7.47 14.51 -11.33
C ASP A 68 6.73 15.68 -11.98
N VAL A 69 6.19 16.57 -11.15
CA VAL A 69 5.40 17.73 -11.56
C VAL A 69 5.85 18.96 -10.79
N ALA A 70 5.83 20.11 -11.45
CA ALA A 70 6.15 21.37 -10.81
C ALA A 70 5.15 21.69 -9.68
N GLU A 71 5.63 22.30 -8.60
CA GLU A 71 4.78 22.69 -7.46
C GLU A 71 3.65 23.63 -7.89
N SER A 72 3.89 24.47 -8.89
CA SER A 72 2.88 25.34 -9.51
C SER A 72 1.72 24.60 -10.18
N THR A 73 1.84 23.29 -10.41
CA THR A 73 0.76 22.46 -10.97
C THR A 73 -0.13 21.85 -9.86
N LEU A 74 0.33 21.87 -8.60
CA LEU A 74 -0.37 21.30 -7.44
C LEU A 74 -1.24 22.31 -6.68
N LEU A 75 -1.03 23.61 -6.92
CA LEU A 75 -1.70 24.76 -6.27
C LEU A 75 -2.62 25.50 -7.25
#